data_AF-A0A957TEM4-F1
#
_entry.id   AF-A0A957TEM4-F1
#
_cell.length_a   1.000
_cell.length_b   1.000
_cell.length_c   1.000
_cell.angle_alpha   90.00
_cell.angle_beta   90.00
_cell.angle_gamma   90.00
#
_symmetry.space_group_name_H-M   'P 1'
#
loop_
_entity.id
_entity.type
_entity.pdbx_description
1 polymer ?
#
loop_
_entity_poly.entity_id
_entity_poly.type
_entity_poly.pdbx_seq_one_letter_code
_entity_poly.pdbx_strand_id
1 'polypeptide(L)'
;MNGSEFVIFAELNRDHFEDILDRVMKYYPSVQFGRQGDDWIWVQLEDGKIEIDSFYSMQLELKGKKDHIQTAQHILKIIDKNWILEQFDPPKEDLTR
;
A
#
# COMPACT_ATOMS: atom_id res chain seq x y z
N MET A 1 3.45 17.54 15.17
CA MET A 1 3.62 16.96 13.82
C MET A 1 2.29 16.30 13.47
N ASN A 2 1.66 16.69 12.36
CA ASN A 2 0.34 16.19 11.97
C ASN A 2 0.48 14.77 11.40
N GLY A 3 0.32 13.77 12.25
CA GLY A 3 0.32 12.34 11.88
C GLY A 3 -0.90 11.87 11.08
N SER A 4 -1.84 12.78 10.81
CA SER A 4 -3.05 12.54 10.04
C SER A 4 -2.88 12.69 8.52
N GLU A 5 -1.72 13.17 8.04
CA GLU A 5 -1.46 13.35 6.62
C GLU A 5 -1.48 12.00 5.89
N PHE A 6 -2.25 11.90 4.81
CA PHE A 6 -2.30 10.71 3.96
C PHE A 6 -1.24 10.83 2.87
N VAL A 7 -0.44 9.78 2.70
CA VAL A 7 0.76 9.81 1.85
C VAL A 7 0.90 8.52 1.06
N ILE A 8 1.62 8.60 -0.05
CA ILE A 8 2.03 7.49 -0.89
C ILE A 8 3.47 7.12 -0.54
N PHE A 9 3.70 5.87 -0.17
CA PHE A 9 5.00 5.33 0.21
C PHE A 9 5.75 4.70 -0.96
N ALA A 10 5.03 4.09 -1.91
CA ALA A 10 5.63 3.41 -3.07
C ALA A 10 4.60 3.18 -4.19
N GLU A 11 5.12 3.00 -5.40
CA GLU A 11 4.41 2.40 -6.53
C GLU A 11 4.88 0.95 -6.74
N LEU A 12 3.93 0.05 -6.94
CA LEU A 12 4.12 -1.38 -7.09
C LEU A 12 3.55 -1.84 -8.44
N ASN A 13 4.18 -2.84 -9.04
CA ASN A 13 3.75 -3.41 -10.29
C ASN A 13 2.42 -4.14 -10.12
N ARG A 14 1.38 -3.64 -10.81
CA ARG A 14 0.02 -4.17 -10.78
C ARG A 14 -0.09 -5.62 -11.27
N ASP A 15 0.80 -6.06 -12.16
CA ASP A 15 0.80 -7.43 -12.69
C ASP A 15 1.05 -8.48 -11.59
N HIS A 16 1.64 -8.06 -10.47
CA HIS A 16 1.92 -8.92 -9.31
C HIS A 16 0.87 -8.81 -8.20
N PHE A 17 -0.35 -8.36 -8.50
CA PHE A 17 -1.42 -8.19 -7.50
C PHE A 17 -1.63 -9.44 -6.63
N GLU A 18 -1.79 -10.62 -7.23
CA GLU A 18 -2.05 -11.86 -6.49
C GLU A 18 -0.84 -12.25 -5.62
N ASP A 19 0.38 -12.10 -6.14
CA ASP A 19 1.61 -12.38 -5.39
C ASP A 19 1.77 -11.42 -4.19
N ILE A 20 1.44 -10.13 -4.38
CA ILE A 20 1.45 -9.13 -3.33
C ILE A 20 0.39 -9.46 -2.28
N LEU A 21 -0.82 -9.81 -2.70
CA LEU A 21 -1.92 -10.21 -1.81
C LEU A 21 -1.53 -11.42 -0.95
N ASP A 22 -0.98 -12.47 -1.56
CA ASP A 22 -0.53 -13.67 -0.85
C ASP A 22 0.53 -13.36 0.21
N ARG A 23 1.49 -12.49 -0.13
CA ARG A 23 2.51 -12.03 0.83
C ARG A 23 1.87 -11.24 1.95
N VAL A 24 0.98 -10.30 1.65
CA VAL A 24 0.33 -9.47 2.67
C VAL A 24 -0.54 -10.32 3.60
N MET A 25 -1.36 -11.23 3.06
CA MET A 25 -2.22 -12.13 3.85
C MET A 25 -1.45 -13.08 4.76
N LYS A 26 -0.21 -13.43 4.39
CA LYS A 26 0.66 -14.27 5.24
C LYS A 26 1.08 -13.57 6.55
N TYR A 27 1.20 -12.23 6.53
CA TYR A 27 1.70 -11.46 7.68
C TYR A 27 0.61 -10.65 8.38
N TYR A 28 -0.50 -10.37 7.71
CA TYR A 28 -1.59 -9.56 8.24
C TYR A 28 -2.89 -10.38 8.30
N PRO A 29 -3.51 -10.53 9.48
CA PRO A 29 -4.70 -11.37 9.64
C PRO A 29 -5.99 -10.72 9.12
N SER A 30 -6.02 -9.40 8.98
CA SER A 30 -7.21 -8.64 8.58
C SER A 30 -6.96 -7.89 7.28
N VAL A 31 -7.18 -8.59 6.16
CA VAL A 31 -6.99 -8.08 4.80
C VAL A 31 -8.31 -8.16 4.05
N GLN A 32 -8.66 -7.08 3.35
CA GLN A 32 -9.75 -7.03 2.37
C GLN A 32 -9.16 -6.73 1.00
N PHE A 33 -9.79 -7.21 -0.07
CA PHE A 33 -9.31 -6.95 -1.42
C PHE A 33 -10.45 -7.02 -2.45
N GLY A 34 -10.20 -6.47 -3.63
CA GLY A 34 -11.11 -6.54 -4.76
C GLY A 34 -10.40 -6.27 -6.09
N ARG A 35 -11.02 -6.75 -7.18
CA ARG A 35 -10.49 -6.66 -8.55
C ARG A 35 -11.52 -6.18 -9.59
N GLN A 36 -12.66 -5.68 -9.14
CA GLN A 36 -13.74 -5.26 -10.05
C GLN A 36 -13.49 -3.81 -10.52
N GLY A 37 -12.87 -3.68 -11.70
CA GLY A 37 -12.45 -2.40 -12.28
C GLY A 37 -11.03 -2.05 -11.85
N ASP A 38 -10.91 -1.64 -10.58
CA ASP A 38 -9.62 -1.36 -9.96
C ASP A 38 -9.19 -2.51 -9.04
N ASP A 39 -7.88 -2.70 -8.97
CA ASP A 39 -7.26 -3.66 -8.06
C ASP A 39 -6.95 -2.94 -6.76
N TRP A 40 -7.38 -3.51 -5.63
CA TRP A 40 -7.11 -2.96 -4.32
C TRP A 40 -6.94 -4.02 -3.23
N ILE A 41 -6.08 -3.74 -2.26
CA ILE A 41 -5.83 -4.51 -1.04
C ILE A 41 -5.82 -3.53 0.13
N TRP A 42 -6.60 -3.78 1.16
CA TRP A 42 -6.65 -2.99 2.38
C TRP A 42 -6.23 -3.84 3.57
N VAL A 43 -5.15 -3.42 4.23
CA VAL A 43 -4.67 -3.98 5.49
C VAL A 43 -5.28 -3.17 6.62
N GLN A 44 -6.19 -3.78 7.39
CA GLN A 44 -6.88 -3.09 8.50
C GLN A 44 -5.96 -3.01 9.72
N LEU A 45 -5.90 -1.82 10.33
CA LEU A 45 -5.15 -1.51 11.54
C LEU A 45 -6.12 -0.98 12.62
N GLU A 46 -5.73 -0.97 13.88
CA GLU A 46 -6.60 -0.48 14.98
C GLU A 46 -7.03 0.99 14.79
N ASP A 47 -6.19 1.81 14.17
CA ASP A 47 -6.35 3.26 14.00
C ASP A 47 -6.46 3.71 12.53
N GLY A 48 -6.73 2.77 11.61
CA GLY A 48 -6.93 3.05 10.20
C GLY A 48 -6.64 1.85 9.30
N LYS A 49 -6.01 2.12 8.15
CA LYS A 49 -5.60 1.07 7.21
C LYS A 49 -4.43 1.52 6.37
N ILE A 50 -3.69 0.55 5.86
CA ILE A 50 -2.81 0.72 4.69
C ILE A 50 -3.57 0.25 3.45
N GLU A 51 -3.50 1.04 2.40
CA GLU A 51 -4.10 0.77 1.09
C GLU A 51 -3.01 0.42 0.08
N ILE A 52 -3.27 -0.58 -0.76
CA ILE A 52 -2.51 -0.89 -1.96
C ILE A 52 -3.53 -0.90 -3.09
N ASP A 53 -3.64 0.16 -3.88
CA ASP A 53 -4.70 0.26 -4.90
C ASP A 53 -4.29 0.96 -6.18
N SER A 54 -5.07 0.76 -7.24
CA SER A 54 -4.91 1.41 -8.54
C SER A 54 -5.99 2.46 -8.84
N PHE A 55 -6.64 3.06 -7.85
CA PHE A 55 -7.81 3.93 -8.10
C PHE A 55 -7.50 5.19 -8.91
N TYR A 56 -6.31 5.74 -8.72
CA TYR A 56 -5.88 7.00 -9.35
C TYR A 56 -4.55 6.86 -10.10
N SER A 57 -4.08 5.62 -10.32
CA SER A 57 -2.82 5.30 -10.98
C SER A 57 -2.98 4.08 -11.88
N MET A 58 -2.10 3.97 -12.90
CA MET A 58 -2.00 2.74 -13.69
C MET A 58 -1.39 1.58 -12.89
N GLN A 59 -0.61 1.90 -11.86
CA GLN A 59 0.09 0.97 -10.99
C GLN A 59 -0.58 0.91 -9.61
N LEU A 60 -0.18 -0.06 -8.80
CA LEU A 60 -0.64 -0.12 -7.42
C LEU A 60 0.14 0.89 -6.58
N GLU A 61 -0.55 1.72 -5.82
CA GLU A 61 0.05 2.65 -4.87
C GLU A 61 -0.06 2.10 -3.46
N LEU A 62 1.06 1.96 -2.75
CA LEU A 62 1.08 1.70 -1.31
C LEU A 62 0.93 3.04 -0.57
N LYS A 63 -0.22 3.27 0.05
CA LYS A 63 -0.56 4.54 0.70
C LYS A 63 -1.29 4.36 2.03
N GLY A 64 -1.27 5.41 2.84
CA GLY A 64 -1.84 5.39 4.19
C GLY A 64 -1.53 6.65 4.97
N LYS A 65 -1.93 6.68 6.25
CA LYS A 65 -1.52 7.77 7.15
C LYS A 65 -0.01 7.73 7.34
N LYS A 66 0.63 8.89 7.41
CA LYS A 66 2.08 9.03 7.62
C LYS A 66 2.58 8.32 8.88
N ASP A 67 1.77 8.28 9.94
CA ASP A 67 2.09 7.55 11.18
C ASP A 67 2.17 6.03 10.98
N HIS A 68 1.62 5.50 9.89
CA HIS A 68 1.69 4.08 9.53
C HIS A 68 2.94 3.71 8.72
N ILE A 69 3.94 4.59 8.67
CA ILE A 69 5.20 4.37 7.93
C ILE A 69 5.89 3.06 8.28
N GLN A 70 5.83 2.61 9.55
CA GLN A 70 6.44 1.35 9.95
C GLN A 70 5.74 0.15 9.31
N THR A 71 4.42 0.17 9.23
CA THR A 71 3.62 -0.86 8.56
C THR A 71 3.90 -0.86 7.05
N ALA A 72 3.93 0.32 6.42
CA ALA A 72 4.26 0.45 5.01
C ALA A 72 5.68 -0.08 4.71
N GLN A 73 6.67 0.29 5.51
CA GLN A 73 8.04 -0.22 5.39
C GLN A 73 8.11 -1.74 5.61
N HIS A 74 7.30 -2.29 6.50
CA HIS A 74 7.24 -3.74 6.69
C HIS A 74 6.66 -4.44 5.46
N ILE A 75 5.59 -3.90 4.86
CA ILE A 75 5.03 -4.41 3.59
C ILE A 75 6.09 -4.41 2.49
N LEU A 76 6.81 -3.29 2.30
CA LEU A 76 7.89 -3.20 1.32
C LEU A 76 9.05 -4.18 1.57
N LYS A 77 9.25 -4.63 2.82
CA LYS A 77 10.28 -5.62 3.16
C LYS A 77 9.84 -7.07 2.88
N ILE A 78 8.54 -7.36 2.92
CA ILE A 78 8.03 -8.74 2.78
C ILE A 78 7.63 -9.10 1.34
N ILE A 79 7.43 -8.10 0.48
CA ILE A 79 7.19 -8.30 -0.96
C ILE A 79 8.52 -8.38 -1.73
N ASP A 80 8.49 -8.92 -2.94
CA ASP A 80 9.69 -8.99 -3.78
C ASP A 80 10.10 -7.60 -4.26
N LYS A 81 11.40 -7.30 -4.20
CA LYS A 81 11.94 -6.00 -4.61
C LYS A 81 11.71 -5.72 -6.09
N ASN A 82 11.60 -6.73 -6.94
CA ASN A 82 11.35 -6.57 -8.37
C ASN A 82 9.90 -6.13 -8.67
N TRP A 83 9.00 -6.20 -7.68
CA TRP A 83 7.63 -5.72 -7.80
C TRP A 83 7.49 -4.25 -7.38
N ILE A 84 8.52 -3.66 -6.78
CA ILE A 84 8.54 -2.25 -6.39
C ILE A 84 9.06 -1.44 -7.58
N LEU A 85 8.21 -0.59 -8.15
CA LEU A 85 8.58 0.27 -9.28
C LEU A 85 9.29 1.53 -8.77
N GLU A 86 8.76 2.13 -7.72
CA GLU A 86 9.33 3.31 -7.08
C GLU A 86 9.04 3.29 -5.58
N GLN A 87 10.00 3.70 -4.77
CA GLN A 87 9.82 3.92 -3.34
C GLN A 87 10.12 5.38 -3.01
N PHE A 88 9.19 6.06 -2.35
CA PHE A 88 9.31 7.49 -2.02
C PHE A 88 9.95 7.68 -0.63
N ASP A 89 11.03 8.46 -0.57
CA ASP A 89 11.67 8.90 0.67
C ASP A 89 12.12 10.37 0.53
N PRO A 90 11.41 11.34 1.13
CA PRO A 90 10.23 11.16 1.99
C PRO A 90 8.98 10.68 1.21
N PRO A 91 7.95 10.12 1.89
CA PRO A 91 6.68 9.78 1.26
C PRO A 91 6.05 10.98 0.53
N LYS A 92 5.41 10.72 -0.60
CA LYS A 92 4.73 11.73 -1.41
C LYS A 92 3.36 12.06 -0.82
N GLU A 93 2.98 13.33 -0.80
CA GLU A 93 1.63 13.74 -0.37
C GLU A 93 0.57 13.14 -1.32
N ASP A 94 -0.47 12.54 -0.75
CA ASP A 94 -1.61 12.04 -1.52
C ASP A 94 -2.63 13.17 -1.73
N LEU A 95 -2.59 13.78 -2.92
CA LEU A 95 -3.48 14.90 -3.29
C LEU A 95 -4.90 14.45 -3.67
N THR A 96 -5.21 13.16 -3.60
CA THR A 96 -6.54 12.62 -3.93
C THR A 96 -7.51 12.62 -2.73
N ARG A 97 -7.05 13.11 -1.57
CA ARG A 97 -7.73 13.03 -0.26
C ARG A 97 -8.13 14.40 0.30
#